data_AF-A0A935RPN5-F1
#
_entry.id   AF-A0A935RPN5-F1
#
_cell.length_a   1.000
_cell.length_b   1.000
_cell.length_c   1.000
_cell.angle_alpha   90.00
_cell.angle_beta   90.00
_cell.angle_gamma   90.00
#
_symmetry.space_group_name_H-M   'P 1'
#
loop_
_entity.id
_entity.type
_entity.pdbx_description
1 polymer ?
#
loop_
_entity_poly.entity_id
_entity_poly.type
_entity_poly.pdbx_seq_one_letter_code
_entity_poly.pdbx_strand_id
1 'polypeptide(L)' 'MELQPHQQRVVDEKTELDKKAAALSDFIAHNHIFETLDAAEQERLKEQNDVMWHYSEILGARIAAF' A
#
# COMPACT_ATOMS: atom_id res chain seq x y z
N MET A 1 4.62 25.72 -2.47
CA MET A 1 4.01 25.59 -3.81
C MET A 1 2.66 24.93 -3.57
N GLU A 2 1.57 25.49 -4.08
CA GLU A 2 0.23 24.92 -3.91
C GLU A 2 -0.02 23.91 -5.03
N LEU A 3 -0.43 22.68 -4.68
CA LEU A 3 -0.70 21.62 -5.65
C LEU A 3 -2.02 21.89 -6.36
N GLN A 4 -2.08 21.64 -7.66
CA GLN A 4 -3.36 21.66 -8.37
C GLN A 4 -4.27 20.56 -7.83
N PRO A 5 -5.61 20.71 -7.89
CA PRO A 5 -6.54 19.71 -7.34
C PRO A 5 -6.30 18.28 -7.84
N HIS A 6 -5.86 18.13 -9.09
CA HIS A 6 -5.57 16.81 -9.66
C HIS A 6 -4.25 16.20 -9.17
N GLN A 7 -3.29 17.02 -8.73
CA GLN A 7 -2.02 16.59 -8.12
C GLN A 7 -2.25 16.25 -6.65
N GLN A 8 -3.01 17.08 -5.92
CA GLN A 8 -3.38 16.83 -4.53
C GLN A 8 -4.10 15.48 -4.37
N ARG A 9 -5.02 15.16 -5.29
CA ARG A 9 -5.69 13.84 -5.31
C ARG A 9 -4.70 12.67 -5.32
N VAL A 10 -3.57 12.78 -6.03
CA VAL A 10 -2.56 11.70 -6.12
C VAL A 10 -1.77 11.58 -4.82
N VAL A 11 -1.48 12.71 -4.15
CA VAL A 11 -0.85 12.74 -2.83
C VAL A 11 -1.75 12.11 -1.78
N ASP A 12 -3.04 12.46 -1.78
CA ASP A 12 -4.03 11.92 -0.85
C ASP A 12 -4.21 10.42 -1.07
N GLU A 13 -4.31 10.00 -2.33
CA GLU A 13 -4.42 8.60 -2.72
C GLU A 13 -3.21 7.77 -2.25
N LYS A 14 -1.99 8.27 -2.47
CA LYS A 14 -0.77 7.62 -1.97
C LYS A 14 -0.78 7.50 -0.45
N THR A 15 -1.13 8.59 0.23
CA THR A 15 -1.14 8.64 1.70
C THR A 15 -2.09 7.61 2.29
N GLU A 16 -3.28 7.47 1.72
CA GLU A 16 -4.25 6.47 2.18
C GLU A 16 -3.84 5.04 1.81
N LEU A 17 -3.19 4.85 0.66
CA LEU A 17 -2.67 3.54 0.26
C LEU A 17 -1.52 3.08 1.16
N ASP A 18 -0.56 3.97 1.47
CA ASP A 18 0.58 3.69 2.34
C ASP A 18 0.13 3.24 3.74
N LYS A 19 -0.88 3.91 4.31
CA LYS A 19 -1.47 3.53 5.59
C LYS A 19 -2.01 2.09 5.56
N LYS A 20 -2.72 1.72 4.49
CA LYS A 20 -3.30 0.38 4.35
C LYS A 20 -2.22 -0.68 4.09
N ALA A 21 -1.23 -0.37 3.24
CA ALA A 21 -0.13 -1.27 2.91
C ALA A 21 0.74 -1.54 4.14
N ALA A 22 1.05 -0.50 4.93
CA ALA A 22 1.76 -0.65 6.20
C ALA A 22 0.99 -1.51 7.19
N ALA A 23 -0.33 -1.29 7.35
CA ALA A 23 -1.15 -2.10 8.25
C ALA A 23 -1.20 -3.58 7.84
N LEU A 24 -1.27 -3.88 6.54
CA LEU A 24 -1.23 -5.25 6.03
C LEU A 24 0.17 -5.86 6.18
N SER A 25 1.23 -5.10 5.92
CA SER A 25 2.62 -5.52 6.16
C SER A 25 2.85 -5.88 7.62
N ASP A 26 2.37 -5.05 8.56
CA ASP A 26 2.46 -5.31 10.00
C ASP A 26 1.67 -6.57 10.40
N PHE A 27 0.48 -6.76 9.84
CA PHE A 27 -0.30 -7.98 10.06
C PHE A 27 0.47 -9.23 9.61
N ILE A 28 1.04 -9.21 8.40
CA ILE A 28 1.80 -10.33 7.83
C ILE A 28 3.09 -10.59 8.63
N ALA A 29 3.79 -9.54 9.06
CA ALA A 29 5.11 -9.67 9.69
C ALA A 29 5.08 -9.92 11.20
N HIS A 30 4.04 -9.44 11.90
CA HIS A 30 4.07 -9.35 13.37
C HIS A 30 2.85 -9.97 14.06
N ASN A 31 1.81 -10.40 13.33
CA ASN A 31 0.64 -11.00 13.93
C ASN A 31 0.63 -12.54 13.79
N HIS A 32 0.69 -13.25 14.91
CA HIS A 32 0.65 -14.72 14.98
C HIS A 32 -0.59 -15.33 14.30
N ILE A 33 -1.70 -14.59 14.17
CA ILE A 33 -2.90 -15.06 13.46
C ILE A 33 -2.57 -15.37 12.00
N PHE A 34 -1.68 -14.61 11.35
CA PHE A 34 -1.28 -14.85 9.96
C PHE A 34 -0.73 -16.27 9.76
N GLU A 35 0.08 -16.76 10.70
CA GLU A 35 0.67 -18.10 10.66
C GLU A 35 -0.37 -19.22 10.79
N THR A 36 -1.55 -18.92 11.36
CA THR A 36 -2.64 -19.88 11.52
C THR A 36 -3.55 -20.00 10.30
N LEU A 37 -3.43 -19.08 9.33
CA LEU A 37 -4.21 -19.10 8.10
C LEU A 37 -3.73 -20.22 7.17
N ASP A 38 -4.61 -20.73 6.32
CA ASP A 38 -4.20 -21.67 5.28
C ASP A 38 -3.21 -21.02 4.30
N ALA A 39 -2.37 -21.83 3.68
CA ALA A 39 -1.30 -21.34 2.81
C ALA A 39 -1.82 -20.52 1.62
N ALA A 40 -3.02 -20.81 1.12
CA ALA A 40 -3.58 -20.06 0.01
C ALA A 40 -4.03 -18.66 0.44
N GLU A 41 -4.56 -18.51 1.66
CA GLU A 41 -4.88 -17.20 2.22
C GLU A 41 -3.63 -16.38 2.54
N GLN A 42 -2.60 -17.00 3.09
CA GLN A 42 -1.32 -16.33 3.31
C GLN A 42 -0.75 -15.76 2.01
N GLU A 43 -0.84 -16.53 0.92
CA GLU A 43 -0.36 -16.08 -0.39
C GLU A 43 -1.19 -14.93 -0.94
N ARG A 44 -2.53 -14.98 -0.84
CA ARG A 44 -3.40 -13.87 -1.26
C ARG A 44 -3.10 -12.57 -0.53
N LEU A 45 -2.82 -12.63 0.78
CA LEU A 45 -2.48 -11.46 1.57
C LEU A 45 -1.11 -10.87 1.18
N LYS A 46 -0.13 -11.73 0.89
CA LYS A 46 1.18 -11.29 0.37
C LYS A 46 1.04 -10.63 -1.00
N GLU A 47 0.35 -11.28 -1.93
CA GLU A 47 0.08 -10.72 -3.26
C GLU A 47 -0.64 -9.37 -3.17
N GLN A 48 -1.65 -9.26 -2.31
CA GLN A 48 -2.33 -8.00 -2.04
C GLN A 48 -1.34 -6.92 -1.55
N ASN A 49 -0.49 -7.24 -0.58
CA ASN A 49 0.49 -6.30 -0.03
C ASN A 49 1.49 -5.84 -1.09
N ASP A 50 1.98 -6.76 -1.91
CA ASP A 50 2.93 -6.48 -2.99
C ASP A 50 2.31 -5.54 -4.04
N VAL A 51 1.06 -5.81 -4.47
CA VAL A 51 0.34 -4.93 -5.41
C VAL A 51 0.10 -3.54 -4.81
N MET A 52 -0.22 -3.45 -3.52
CA MET A 52 -0.42 -2.18 -2.85
C MET A 52 0.87 -1.35 -2.79
N TRP A 53 2.01 -1.97 -2.47
CA TRP A 53 3.30 -1.28 -2.48
C TRP A 53 3.72 -0.87 -3.89
N HIS A 54 3.55 -1.75 -4.87
CA HIS A 54 3.84 -1.40 -6.26
C HIS A 54 2.99 -0.23 -6.76
N TYR A 55 1.70 -0.20 -6.39
CA TYR A 55 0.85 0.94 -6.73
C TYR A 55 1.31 2.23 -6.02
N SER A 56 1.72 2.13 -4.76
CA SER A 56 2.29 3.27 -4.02
C SER A 56 3.56 3.83 -4.67
N GLU A 57 4.44 2.98 -5.18
CA GLU A 57 5.64 3.39 -5.92
C GLU A 57 5.27 4.16 -7.19
N ILE A 58 4.27 3.68 -7.95
CA ILE A 58 3.75 4.38 -9.13
C ILE A 58 3.21 5.77 -8.75
N LEU A 59 2.45 5.88 -7.66
CA LEU A 59 1.94 7.16 -7.18
C LEU A 59 3.09 8.10 -6.75
N GLY A 60 4.13 7.56 -6.11
CA GLY A 60 5.35 8.30 -5.75
C GLY A 60 6.07 8.85 -6.98
N ALA A 61 6.22 8.04 -8.03
CA ALA A 61 6.81 8.47 -9.29
C ALA A 61 5.98 9.56 -9.97
N ARG A 62 4.65 9.48 -9.92
CA ARG A 62 3.75 10.52 -10.43
C ARG A 62 3.92 11.83 -9.65
N ILE A 63 3.99 11.77 -8.32
CA ILE A 63 4.19 12.94 -7.46
C ILE A 63 5.54 13.61 -7.73
N ALA A 64 6.60 12.83 -7.97
CA ALA A 64 7.92 13.36 -8.30
C ALA A 64 7.99 14.04 -9.68
N ALA A 65 7.02 13.78 -10.56
CA ALA A 65 6.94 14.35 -11.91
C ALA A 65 6.05 15.60 -12.01
N PHE A 66 5.43 16.04 -10.91
CA PHE A 66 4.63 17.27 -10.82
C PHE A 66 5.48 18.51 -10.60
#